data_AF-A0A818PIU3-F1
#
_entry.id   AF-A0A818PIU3-F1
#
_cell.length_a   1.000
_cell.length_b   1.000
_cell.length_c   1.000
_cell.angle_alpha   90.00
_cell.angle_beta   90.00
_cell.angle_gamma   90.00
#
_symmetry.space_group_name_H-M   'P 1'
#
loop_
_entity.id
_entity.type
_entity.pdbx_description
1 polymer ?
#
loop_
_entity_poly.entity_id
_entity_poly.type
_entity_poly.pdbx_seq_one_letter_code
_entity_poly.pdbx_strand_id
1 'polypeptide(L)'
;MDSLYHIQQYIQQSIRRNSSDVDFILQAPDQQDEGVWKYEHLRQFCLELNDLTVRLQKECLPETCSQMTATEQWIFLCAAHKNPKEFPAID
;
A
#
# COMPACT_ATOMS: atom_id res chain seq x y z
N MET A 1 -10.52 24.00 6.22
CA MET A 1 -9.93 22.74 6.75
C MET A 1 -10.77 21.53 6.33
N ASP A 2 -11.71 21.70 5.39
CA ASP A 2 -12.72 20.73 4.94
C ASP A 2 -12.34 19.98 3.65
N SER A 3 -11.06 19.85 3.30
CA SER A 3 -10.66 19.34 1.97
C SER A 3 -10.07 17.92 1.99
N LEU A 4 -9.23 17.56 2.96
CA LEU A 4 -8.52 16.27 2.97
C LEU A 4 -9.40 15.07 3.37
N TYR A 5 -10.17 15.23 4.45
CA TYR A 5 -11.05 14.16 4.95
C TYR A 5 -12.12 13.77 3.90
N HIS A 6 -12.58 14.73 3.11
CA HIS A 6 -13.54 14.49 2.04
C HIS A 6 -12.96 13.62 0.91
N ILE A 7 -11.69 13.81 0.57
CA ILE A 7 -11.00 13.02 -0.47
C ILE A 7 -10.83 11.57 -0.03
N GLN A 8 -10.37 11.35 1.20
CA GLN A 8 -10.21 9.99 1.73
C GLN A 8 -11.54 9.23 1.71
N GLN A 9 -12.62 9.85 2.17
CA GLN A 9 -13.96 9.25 2.15
C GLN A 9 -14.45 8.98 0.73
N TYR A 10 -14.18 9.90 -0.21
CA TYR A 10 -14.54 9.73 -1.61
C TYR A 10 -13.84 8.52 -2.24
N ILE A 11 -12.53 8.36 -2.01
CA ILE A 11 -11.76 7.20 -2.49
C ILE A 11 -12.35 5.90 -1.91
N GLN A 12 -12.59 5.85 -0.59
CA GLN A 12 -13.14 4.65 0.05
C GLN A 12 -14.56 4.30 -0.44
N GLN A 13 -15.41 5.31 -0.66
CA GLN A 13 -16.75 5.08 -1.20
C GLN A 13 -16.70 4.57 -2.65
N SER A 14 -15.78 5.09 -3.46
CA SER A 14 -15.58 4.63 -4.84
C SER A 14 -15.13 3.17 -4.89
N ILE A 15 -14.16 2.80 -4.04
CA ILE A 15 -13.70 1.41 -3.90
C ILE A 15 -14.84 0.48 -3.43
N ARG A 16 -15.62 0.90 -2.40
CA ARG A 16 -16.74 0.11 -1.88
C ARG A 16 -17.88 -0.07 -2.89
N ARG A 17 -18.06 0.91 -3.78
CA ARG A 17 -19.09 0.86 -4.83
C ARG A 17 -18.73 -0.19 -5.88
N ASN A 18 -17.51 -0.17 -6.40
CA ASN A 18 -17.02 -1.17 -7.34
C ASN A 18 -15.49 -1.21 -7.35
N SER A 19 -14.89 -2.14 -6.61
CA SER A 19 -13.44 -2.27 -6.50
C SER A 19 -12.76 -2.74 -7.79
N SER A 20 -13.51 -3.26 -8.77
CA SER A 20 -12.97 -3.68 -10.07
C SER A 20 -12.88 -2.55 -11.09
N ASP A 21 -13.54 -1.41 -10.83
CA ASP A 21 -13.54 -0.24 -11.71
C ASP A 21 -12.39 0.71 -11.35
N VAL A 22 -11.17 0.25 -11.64
CA VAL A 22 -9.94 0.95 -11.27
C VAL A 22 -9.83 2.31 -11.97
N ASP A 23 -10.28 2.39 -13.22
CA ASP A 23 -10.25 3.63 -13.99
C ASP A 23 -11.09 4.72 -13.33
N PHE A 24 -12.31 4.38 -12.87
CA PHE A 24 -13.14 5.31 -12.12
C PHE A 24 -12.53 5.68 -10.77
N ILE A 25 -11.98 4.71 -10.03
CA ILE A 25 -11.39 4.95 -8.70
C ILE A 25 -10.20 5.92 -8.78
N LEU A 26 -9.40 5.84 -9.83
CA LEU A 26 -8.20 6.67 -9.99
C LEU A 26 -8.50 8.04 -10.62
N GLN A 27 -9.70 8.23 -11.18
CA GLN A 27 -10.10 9.49 -11.78
C GLN A 27 -10.34 10.56 -10.72
N ALA A 28 -9.45 11.56 -10.67
CA ALA A 28 -9.58 12.69 -9.77
C ALA A 28 -10.83 13.53 -10.12
N PRO A 29 -11.59 14.01 -9.12
CA PRO A 29 -12.65 14.99 -9.34
C PRO A 29 -12.11 16.29 -9.95
N ASP A 30 -12.99 17.01 -10.67
CA ASP A 30 -12.64 18.31 -11.22
C ASP A 30 -12.18 19.29 -10.13
N GLN A 31 -11.14 20.08 -10.43
CA GLN A 31 -10.55 21.08 -9.54
C GLN A 31 -9.82 20.52 -8.30
N GLN A 32 -9.69 19.20 -8.19
CA GLN A 32 -8.87 18.58 -7.13
C GLN A 32 -7.37 18.77 -7.42
N ASP A 33 -6.61 19.15 -6.39
CA ASP A 33 -5.15 19.18 -6.47
C ASP A 33 -4.59 17.78 -6.69
N GLU A 34 -3.78 17.63 -7.75
CA GLU A 34 -3.22 16.36 -8.18
C GLU A 34 -2.24 15.78 -7.15
N GLY A 35 -1.45 16.64 -6.48
CA GLY A 35 -0.50 16.21 -5.45
C GLY A 35 -1.20 15.63 -4.24
N VAL A 36 -2.27 16.29 -3.78
CA VAL A 36 -3.12 15.81 -2.70
C VAL A 36 -3.83 14.50 -3.09
N TRP A 37 -4.36 14.40 -4.31
CA TRP A 37 -5.02 13.18 -4.80
C TRP A 37 -4.08 11.97 -4.78
N LYS A 38 -2.87 12.13 -5.32
CA LYS A 38 -1.84 11.07 -5.32
C LYS A 38 -1.42 10.70 -3.90
N TYR A 39 -1.27 11.69 -3.03
CA TYR A 39 -0.92 11.45 -1.62
C TYR A 39 -1.99 10.63 -0.89
N GLU A 40 -3.28 10.97 -1.07
CA GLU A 40 -4.37 10.22 -0.43
C GLU A 40 -4.53 8.82 -1.00
N HIS A 41 -4.30 8.61 -2.30
CA HIS A 41 -4.23 7.26 -2.87
C HIS A 41 -3.07 6.44 -2.31
N LEU A 42 -1.87 7.03 -2.19
CA LEU A 42 -0.73 6.37 -1.58
C LEU A 42 -1.05 5.95 -0.14
N ARG A 43 -1.69 6.85 0.62
CA ARG A 43 -2.16 6.54 1.98
C ARG A 43 -3.18 5.41 1.99
N GLN A 44 -4.13 5.40 1.06
CA GLN A 44 -5.11 4.33 0.92
C GLN A 44 -4.44 2.97 0.61
N PHE A 45 -3.41 2.93 -0.24
CA PHE A 45 -2.65 1.70 -0.49
C PHE A 45 -1.95 1.19 0.76
N CYS A 46 -1.32 2.08 1.55
CA CYS A 46 -0.71 1.67 2.82
C CYS A 46 -1.74 1.08 3.79
N LEU A 47 -2.96 1.63 3.87
CA LEU A 47 -4.01 1.10 4.74
C LEU A 47 -4.45 -0.31 4.32
N GLU A 48 -4.70 -0.53 3.02
CA GLU A 48 -5.15 -1.83 2.50
C GLU A 48 -4.03 -2.89 2.57
N LEU A 49 -2.78 -2.50 2.25
CA LEU A 49 -1.62 -3.39 2.34
C LEU A 49 -1.33 -3.85 3.77
N ASN A 50 -1.57 -2.99 4.77
CA ASN A 50 -1.41 -3.37 6.17
C ASN A 50 -2.38 -4.50 6.57
N ASP A 51 -3.66 -4.42 6.17
CA ASP A 51 -4.63 -5.49 6.47
C ASP A 51 -4.22 -6.81 5.80
N LEU A 52 -3.77 -6.75 4.54
CA LEU A 52 -3.26 -7.92 3.83
C LEU A 52 -2.04 -8.53 4.54
N THR A 53 -1.08 -7.69 4.95
CA THR A 53 0.14 -8.13 5.62
C THR A 53 -0.17 -8.86 6.93
N VAL A 54 -1.09 -8.33 7.74
CA VAL A 54 -1.54 -8.98 8.99
C VAL A 54 -2.17 -10.34 8.73
N ARG A 55 -2.96 -10.49 7.66
CA ARG A 55 -3.55 -11.79 7.29
C ARG A 55 -2.49 -12.81 6.87
N LEU A 56 -1.41 -12.35 6.23
CA LEU A 56 -0.32 -13.20 5.75
C LEU A 56 0.70 -13.61 6.83
N GLN A 57 0.71 -12.96 8.00
CA GLN A 57 1.63 -13.27 9.11
C GLN A 57 1.61 -14.73 9.55
N LYS A 58 0.50 -15.46 9.33
CA LYS A 58 0.41 -16.88 9.67
C LYS A 58 1.06 -17.81 8.64
N GLU A 59 1.18 -17.35 7.41
CA GLU A 59 1.70 -18.12 6.28
C GLU A 59 3.18 -17.82 6.02
N CYS A 60 3.57 -16.55 6.25
CA CYS A 60 4.92 -16.07 6.01
C CYS A 60 5.62 -15.83 7.35
N LEU A 61 6.29 -16.88 7.82
CA LEU A 61 7.05 -16.91 9.07
C LEU A 61 8.53 -16.67 8.79
N PRO A 62 9.35 -16.22 9.76
CA PRO A 62 10.77 -16.00 9.55
C PRO A 62 11.54 -17.24 9.06
N GLU A 63 11.07 -18.45 9.37
CA GLU A 63 11.68 -19.70 8.94
C GLU A 63 11.37 -20.04 7.47
N THR A 64 10.17 -19.70 6.99
CA THR A 64 9.72 -19.98 5.61
C THR A 64 10.05 -18.83 4.65
N CYS A 65 9.92 -17.59 5.14
CA CYS A 65 10.19 -16.34 4.44
C CYS A 65 11.43 -15.63 5.00
N SER A 66 12.56 -16.35 5.07
CA SER A 66 13.79 -15.86 5.72
C SER A 66 14.44 -14.64 5.06
N GLN A 67 14.04 -14.34 3.82
CA GLN A 67 14.49 -13.20 3.04
C GLN A 67 13.30 -12.55 2.33
N MET A 68 13.28 -11.22 2.27
CA MET A 68 12.30 -10.46 1.50
C MET A 68 12.56 -10.60 -0.01
N THR A 69 12.03 -11.65 -0.64
CA THR A 69 12.20 -11.96 -2.08
C THR A 69 10.89 -11.78 -2.85
N ALA A 70 10.97 -11.35 -4.11
CA ALA A 70 9.82 -11.31 -5.03
C ALA A 70 9.81 -12.47 -6.03
N THR A 71 10.99 -12.92 -6.44
CA THR A 71 11.24 -14.08 -7.31
C THR A 71 12.60 -14.68 -6.94
N GLU A 72 13.00 -15.79 -7.55
CA GLU A 72 14.32 -16.40 -7.32
C GLU A 72 15.51 -15.47 -7.67
N GLN A 73 15.28 -14.42 -8.44
CA GLN A 73 16.34 -13.51 -8.92
C GLN A 73 16.41 -12.18 -8.17
N TRP A 74 15.40 -11.87 -7.34
CA TRP A 74 15.25 -10.53 -6.76
C TRP A 74 14.99 -10.58 -5.27
N ILE A 75 15.93 -9.99 -4.51
CA ILE A 75 15.87 -9.79 -3.06
C ILE A 75 15.82 -8.29 -2.74
N PHE A 76 14.97 -7.92 -1.79
CA PHE A 76 14.91 -6.57 -1.22
C PHE A 76 15.72 -6.53 0.06
N LEU A 77 16.50 -5.46 0.22
CA LEU A 77 17.34 -5.22 1.39
C LEU A 77 16.80 -4.04 2.21
N CYS A 78 16.90 -4.13 3.52
CA CYS A 78 16.42 -3.11 4.44
C CYS A 78 17.39 -1.92 4.45
N ALA A 79 16.90 -0.75 4.04
CA ALA A 79 17.66 0.50 4.00
C ALA A 79 17.70 1.26 5.33
N ALA A 80 17.02 0.78 6.37
CA ALA A 80 17.09 1.40 7.72
C ALA A 80 18.48 1.20 8.36
N HIS A 81 19.29 0.30 7.82
CA HIS A 81 20.67 0.07 8.24
C HIS A 81 21.65 0.89 7.42
N LYS A 82 22.80 1.25 8.04
CA LYS A 82 23.89 2.00 7.38
C LYS A 82 24.37 1.35 6.07
N ASN A 83 24.41 0.02 6.05
CA ASN A 83 24.57 -0.78 4.84
C ASN A 83 23.31 -1.64 4.70
N PRO A 84 22.68 -1.72 3.51
CA PRO A 84 21.49 -2.53 3.31
C PRO A 84 21.72 -3.99 3.72
N LYS A 85 20.77 -4.57 4.45
CA LYS A 85 20.85 -5.95 4.94
C LYS A 85 19.63 -6.77 4.58
N GLU A 86 19.83 -8.07 4.50
CA GLU A 86 18.75 -9.06 4.39
C GLU A 86 17.96 -9.10 5.70
N PHE A 87 16.66 -9.39 5.57
CA PHE A 87 15.71 -9.48 6.66
C PHE A 87 14.58 -10.43 6.25
N PRO A 88 13.88 -11.08 7.21
CA PRO A 88 12.68 -11.84 6.93
C PRO A 88 11.63 -11.00 6.20
N ALA A 89 10.81 -11.61 5.34
CA ALA A 89 9.83 -10.85 4.56
C ALA A 89 8.76 -10.15 5.44
N ILE A 90 8.41 -10.77 6.55
CA ILE A 90 7.57 -10.20 7.60
C ILE A 90 8.30 -10.42 8.94
N ASP A 91 8.49 -9.34 9.69
CA ASP A 91 9.13 -9.30 11.02
C ASP A 91 8.06 -9.25 12.13
#